data_AF-A0A1H1LVN6-F1
#
_entry.id   AF-A0A1H1LVN6-F1
#
_cell.length_a   1.000
_cell.length_b   1.000
_cell.length_c   1.000
_cell.angle_alpha   90.00
_cell.angle_beta   90.00
_cell.angle_gamma   90.00
#
_symmetry.space_group_name_H-M   'P 1'
#
loop_
_entity.id
_entity.type
_entity.pdbx_description
1 polymer ?
#
loop_
_entity_poly.entity_id
_entity_poly.type
_entity_poly.pdbx_seq_one_letter_code
_entity_poly.pdbx_strand_id
1 'polypeptide(L)'
;MLTITYGWYKLNIESFIEQLCENKDKPALECNGKCFLTKISDDSSSDSKSNIPKIERQELLYYQATNIFEILHSPLKLKEANFYYHEVDTNSYTISIFHPPRYS
;
A
#
# COMPACT_ATOMS: atom_id res chain seq x y z
N MET A 1 -18.41 -14.44 3.51
CA MET A 1 -19.54 -13.89 4.28
C MET A 1 -19.16 -13.72 5.75
N LEU A 2 -18.87 -14.80 6.48
CA LEU A 2 -18.54 -14.79 7.92
C LEU A 2 -17.43 -13.80 8.32
N THR A 3 -16.35 -13.71 7.54
CA THR A 3 -15.20 -12.83 7.81
C THR A 3 -15.53 -11.35 7.72
N ILE A 4 -16.41 -10.96 6.79
CA ILE A 4 -16.86 -9.57 6.63
C ILE A 4 -17.78 -9.18 7.79
N THR A 5 -18.71 -10.07 8.15
CA THR A 5 -19.61 -9.87 9.27
C THR A 5 -18.85 -9.76 10.60
N TYR A 6 -17.87 -10.64 10.83
CA TYR A 6 -17.02 -10.57 12.02
C TYR A 6 -16.14 -9.31 12.01
N GLY A 7 -15.64 -8.91 10.84
CA GLY A 7 -14.91 -7.66 10.66
C GLY A 7 -15.75 -6.44 11.08
N TRP A 8 -17.00 -6.35 10.60
CA TRP A 8 -17.91 -5.27 10.98
C TRP A 8 -18.20 -5.26 12.49
N TYR A 9 -18.47 -6.42 13.09
CA TYR A 9 -18.64 -6.54 14.55
C TYR A 9 -17.43 -5.97 15.33
N LYS A 10 -16.21 -6.20 14.84
CA LYS A 10 -14.97 -5.75 15.50
C LYS A 10 -14.62 -4.28 15.22
N LEU A 11 -14.96 -3.77 14.03
CA LEU A 11 -14.62 -2.42 13.60
C LEU A 11 -15.65 -1.38 14.07
N ASN A 12 -16.93 -1.74 14.14
CA ASN A 12 -18.01 -0.85 14.59
C ASN A 12 -19.13 -1.64 15.26
N ILE A 13 -18.96 -1.91 16.55
CA ILE A 13 -19.91 -2.71 17.34
C ILE A 13 -21.26 -2.01 17.55
N GLU A 14 -21.27 -0.67 17.64
CA GLU A 14 -22.52 0.09 17.84
C GLU A 14 -23.45 -0.06 16.64
N SER A 15 -22.94 0.21 15.43
CA SER A 15 -23.67 0.02 14.17
C SER A 15 -24.09 -1.44 13.99
N PHE A 16 -23.22 -2.39 14.38
CA PHE A 16 -23.53 -3.81 14.30
C PHE A 16 -24.72 -4.19 15.20
N ILE A 17 -24.73 -3.74 16.46
CA ILE A 17 -25.82 -3.99 17.40
C ILE A 17 -27.10 -3.30 16.90
N GLU A 18 -27.01 -2.05 16.47
CA GLU A 18 -28.14 -1.27 15.97
C GLU A 18 -28.78 -1.91 14.74
N GLN A 19 -28.03 -2.61 13.89
CA GLN A 19 -28.60 -3.18 12.67
C GLN A 19 -28.97 -4.66 12.82
N LEU A 20 -28.23 -5.45 13.62
CA LEU A 20 -28.31 -6.91 13.61
C LEU A 20 -28.78 -7.58 14.91
N CYS A 21 -28.80 -6.88 16.06
CA CYS A 21 -29.34 -7.50 17.27
C CYS A 21 -30.87 -7.63 17.19
N GLU A 22 -31.41 -8.79 17.60
CA GLU A 22 -32.86 -9.00 17.71
C GLU A 22 -33.45 -8.45 19.01
N ASN A 23 -32.65 -8.37 20.09
CA ASN A 23 -33.10 -7.98 21.45
C ASN A 23 -32.64 -6.57 21.85
N LYS A 24 -32.80 -5.58 20.98
CA LYS A 24 -32.37 -4.18 21.25
C LYS A 24 -33.12 -3.57 22.45
N ASP A 25 -34.40 -3.87 22.58
CA ASP A 25 -35.27 -3.34 23.65
C ASP A 25 -35.13 -4.10 24.99
N LYS A 26 -34.29 -5.15 25.02
CA LYS A 26 -34.08 -6.02 26.19
C LYS A 26 -32.58 -6.09 26.54
N PRO A 27 -31.97 -4.99 27.02
CA PRO A 27 -30.53 -4.94 27.31
C PRO A 27 -30.10 -5.96 28.36
N ALA A 28 -31.01 -6.38 29.26
CA ALA A 28 -30.75 -7.41 30.26
C ALA A 28 -30.44 -8.81 29.66
N LEU A 29 -30.77 -9.05 28.38
CA LEU A 29 -30.44 -10.30 27.68
C LEU A 29 -29.04 -10.29 27.04
N GLU A 30 -28.31 -9.18 27.16
CA GLU A 30 -26.91 -9.04 26.74
C GLU A 30 -26.59 -9.49 25.30
N CYS A 31 -27.51 -9.25 24.34
CA CYS A 31 -27.34 -9.65 22.93
C CYS A 31 -25.97 -9.23 22.39
N ASN A 32 -25.63 -7.93 22.44
CA ASN A 32 -24.30 -7.41 22.10
C ASN A 32 -23.69 -7.98 20.79
N GLY A 33 -24.54 -8.26 19.79
CA GLY A 33 -24.16 -8.89 18.52
C GLY A 33 -23.96 -10.41 18.55
N LYS A 34 -23.87 -11.03 19.74
CA LYS A 34 -23.56 -12.46 19.94
C LYS A 34 -24.64 -13.38 19.35
N CYS A 35 -25.92 -13.08 19.58
CA CYS A 35 -27.03 -13.92 19.09
C CYS A 35 -26.98 -14.08 17.57
N PHE A 36 -26.74 -12.97 16.86
CA PHE A 36 -26.60 -12.98 15.40
C PHE A 36 -25.35 -13.78 14.97
N LEU A 37 -24.20 -13.55 15.61
CA LEU A 37 -22.97 -14.28 15.28
C LEU A 37 -23.12 -15.80 15.47
N THR A 38 -23.73 -16.25 16.56
CA THR A 38 -24.01 -17.68 16.79
C THR A 38 -24.90 -18.24 15.68
N LYS A 39 -25.99 -17.53 15.35
CA LYS A 39 -26.92 -17.96 14.30
C LYS A 39 -26.24 -18.13 12.95
N ILE A 40 -25.38 -17.19 12.53
CA ILE A 40 -24.67 -17.33 11.24
C ILE A 40 -23.58 -18.40 11.27
N SER A 41 -22.99 -18.67 12.44
CA SER A 41 -22.00 -19.72 12.61
C SER A 41 -22.63 -21.09 12.48
N ASP A 42 -23.82 -21.28 13.08
CA ASP A 42 -24.57 -22.53 12.99
C ASP A 42 -25.13 -22.73 11.57
N ASP A 43 -25.69 -21.68 10.96
CA ASP A 43 -26.21 -21.72 9.58
C ASP A 43 -25.10 -21.99 8.55
N SER A 44 -23.83 -21.66 8.82
CA SER A 44 -22.73 -21.94 7.88
C SER A 44 -22.48 -23.44 7.64
N SER A 45 -23.05 -24.31 8.49
CA SER A 45 -22.94 -25.76 8.40
C SER A 45 -24.08 -26.42 7.61
N SER A 46 -25.16 -25.69 7.30
CA SER A 46 -26.29 -26.13 6.49
C SER A 46 -26.48 -25.21 5.29
N ASP A 47 -26.87 -25.72 4.12
CA ASP A 47 -27.13 -24.90 2.90
C ASP A 47 -28.32 -23.92 3.04
N SER A 48 -28.77 -23.61 4.26
CA SER A 48 -29.76 -22.58 4.56
C SER A 48 -29.15 -21.20 4.27
N LYS A 49 -29.75 -20.49 3.33
CA LYS A 49 -29.44 -19.07 3.06
C LYS A 49 -29.80 -18.26 4.30
N SER A 50 -28.84 -18.04 5.18
CA SER A 50 -28.95 -17.08 6.27
C SER A 50 -29.32 -15.71 5.68
N ASN A 51 -30.38 -15.10 6.22
CA ASN A 51 -30.83 -13.74 5.87
C ASN A 51 -29.82 -12.72 6.44
N ILE A 52 -28.60 -12.73 5.89
CA ILE A 52 -27.60 -11.71 6.18
C ILE A 52 -28.04 -10.47 5.39
N PRO A 53 -28.31 -9.34 6.05
CA PRO A 53 -28.61 -8.10 5.35
C PRO A 53 -27.50 -7.82 4.33
N LYS A 54 -27.90 -7.47 3.11
CA LYS A 54 -26.94 -7.16 2.06
C LYS A 54 -26.22 -5.87 2.48
N ILE A 55 -24.99 -6.01 2.97
CA ILE A 55 -24.16 -4.88 3.37
C ILE A 55 -23.89 -4.06 2.09
N GLU A 56 -24.54 -2.92 1.97
CA GLU A 56 -24.22 -1.93 0.95
C GLU A 56 -22.81 -1.41 1.24
N ARG A 57 -21.87 -1.68 0.33
CA ARG A 57 -20.51 -1.17 0.44
C ARG A 57 -20.55 0.33 0.23
N GLN A 58 -20.31 1.09 1.29
CA GLN A 58 -19.87 2.48 1.14
C GLN A 58 -18.45 2.46 0.58
N GLU A 59 -18.28 2.95 -0.65
CA GLU A 59 -16.95 3.16 -1.22
C GLU A 59 -16.31 4.35 -0.51
N LEU A 60 -15.34 4.05 0.37
CA LEU A 60 -14.56 5.09 1.05
C LEU A 60 -13.58 5.71 0.04
N LEU A 61 -13.92 6.90 -0.47
CA LEU A 61 -13.02 7.66 -1.33
C LEU A 61 -11.97 8.36 -0.45
N TYR A 62 -10.77 7.80 -0.42
CA TYR A 62 -9.61 8.46 0.17
C TYR A 62 -9.04 9.50 -0.80
N TYR A 63 -9.01 10.77 -0.39
CA TYR A 63 -8.38 11.86 -1.13
C TYR A 63 -7.33 12.54 -0.25
N GLN A 64 -6.07 12.52 -0.69
CA GLN A 64 -4.98 13.26 -0.07
C GLN A 64 -4.52 14.36 -1.02
N ALA A 65 -4.77 15.61 -0.64
CA ALA A 65 -4.23 16.75 -1.38
C ALA A 65 -2.69 16.70 -1.31
N THR A 66 -2.02 16.69 -2.46
CA THR A 66 -0.58 16.82 -2.53
C THR A 66 -0.19 18.27 -2.22
N ASN A 67 0.69 18.47 -1.25
CA ASN A 67 1.31 19.77 -1.06
C ASN A 67 2.26 20.02 -2.24
N ILE A 68 1.93 21.00 -3.08
CA ILE A 68 2.82 21.47 -4.14
C ILE A 68 3.87 22.33 -3.45
N PHE A 69 5.11 21.84 -3.31
CA PHE A 69 6.20 22.65 -2.78
C PHE A 69 6.71 23.57 -3.90
N GLU A 70 6.81 24.88 -3.62
CA GLU A 70 7.43 25.82 -4.55
C GLU A 70 8.95 25.60 -4.58
N ILE A 71 9.48 25.23 -5.75
CA ILE A 71 10.93 25.18 -5.95
C ILE A 71 11.44 26.62 -5.95
N LEU A 72 12.04 27.06 -4.84
CA LEU A 72 12.79 28.32 -4.82
C LEU A 72 14.02 28.16 -5.71
N HIS A 73 13.93 28.63 -6.95
CA HIS A 73 15.09 28.72 -7.84
C HIS A 73 16.03 29.81 -7.31
N SER A 74 17.08 29.42 -6.59
CA SER A 74 18.21 30.32 -6.34
C SER A 74 19.03 30.42 -7.63
N PRO A 75 19.46 31.62 -8.06
CA PRO A 75 20.36 31.73 -9.20
C PRO A 75 21.67 31.00 -8.87
N LEU A 76 21.97 29.95 -9.63
CA LEU A 76 23.25 29.26 -9.55
C LEU A 76 24.36 30.25 -9.89
N LYS A 77 25.18 30.64 -8.91
CA LYS A 77 26.44 31.34 -9.17
C LYS A 77 27.42 30.34 -9.75
N LEU A 78 27.45 30.24 -11.08
CA LEU A 78 28.53 29.56 -11.78
C LEU A 78 29.83 30.32 -11.50
N LYS A 79 30.72 29.70 -10.73
CA LYS A 79 32.08 30.21 -10.54
C LYS A 79 32.87 29.81 -11.78
N GLU A 80 33.45 30.78 -12.48
CA GLU A 80 34.39 30.51 -13.56
C GLU A 80 35.54 29.66 -13.01
N ALA A 81 35.68 28.45 -13.55
CA ALA A 81 36.79 27.57 -13.25
C ALA A 81 37.79 27.68 -14.41
N ASN A 82 38.96 28.22 -14.11
CA ASN A 82 40.08 28.21 -15.05
C ASN A 82 40.68 26.82 -15.07
N PHE A 83 40.57 26.12 -16.21
CA PHE A 83 41.25 24.86 -16.44
C PHE A 83 42.40 25.08 -17.42
N TYR A 84 43.56 24.48 -17.14
CA TYR A 84 44.69 24.42 -18.05
C TYR A 84 44.83 22.99 -18.58
N TYR A 85 44.84 22.84 -19.90
CA TYR A 85 45.12 21.58 -20.57
C TYR A 85 46.61 21.52 -20.89
N HIS A 86 47.31 20.50 -20.36
CA HIS A 86 48.67 20.17 -20.80
C HIS A 86 48.56 19.09 -21.88
N GLU A 87 48.83 19.48 -23.13
CA GLU A 87 48.97 18.53 -24.23
C GLU A 87 50.30 17.79 -24.04
N VAL A 88 50.26 16.48 -23.78
CA VAL A 88 51.45 15.65 -23.66
C VAL A 88 51.82 15.19 -25.07
N ASP A 89 52.97 15.63 -25.57
CA ASP A 89 53.49 15.22 -26.87
C ASP A 89 53.87 13.73 -26.84
N THR A 90 53.03 12.87 -27.41
CA THR A 90 53.22 11.42 -27.42
C THR A 90 54.21 10.95 -28.49
N ASN A 91 54.84 11.86 -29.23
CA ASN A 91 55.64 11.52 -30.41
C ASN A 91 57.00 10.84 -30.10
N SER A 92 57.27 10.48 -28.84
CA SER A 92 58.53 9.83 -28.41
C SER A 92 58.43 8.34 -28.08
N TYR A 93 57.24 7.71 -28.17
CA TYR A 93 57.07 6.28 -27.88
C TYR A 93 56.86 5.48 -29.16
N THR A 94 57.94 5.12 -29.85
CA THR A 94 57.90 4.00 -30.80
C THR A 94 57.77 2.70 -30.00
N ILE A 95 56.53 2.30 -29.70
CA ILE A 95 56.26 0.98 -29.15
C ILE A 95 56.60 -0.04 -30.25
N SER A 96 57.81 -0.57 -30.23
CA SER A 96 58.19 -1.72 -31.05
C SER A 96 57.36 -2.92 -30.59
N ILE A 97 56.29 -3.24 -31.33
CA ILE A 97 55.47 -4.41 -31.06
C ILE A 97 56.34 -5.64 -31.32
N PHE A 98 56.69 -6.36 -30.27
CA PHE A 98 57.42 -7.61 -30.35
C PHE A 98 56.52 -8.69 -30.98
N HIS A 99 56.92 -9.23 -32.12
CA HIS A 99 56.19 -10.30 -32.81
C HIS A 99 56.89 -11.64 -32.54
N PRO A 100 56.14 -12.73 -32.25
CA PRO A 100 56.75 -14.03 -32.00
C PRO A 100 57.41 -14.60 -33.26
N PRO A 101 58.48 -15.41 -33.12
CA PRO A 101 59.19 -15.98 -34.25
C PRO A 101 58.28 -16.92 -35.04
N ARG A 102 58.35 -16.83 -36.37
CA ARG A 102 57.66 -17.76 -37.26
C ARG A 102 58.50 -19.02 -37.37
N TYR A 103 57.95 -20.12 -36.85
CA TYR A 103 58.58 -21.45 -36.93
C TYR A 103 58.74 -21.89 -38.39
N SER A 104 59.92 -22.41 -38.72
CA SER A 104 60.21 -23.21 -39.92
C SER A 104 59.87 -24.67 -39.69
#